data_AF-A0A0Q9X0L9-F1
#
_entry.id   AF-A0A0Q9X0L9-F1
#
_cell.length_a   1.000
_cell.length_b   1.000
_cell.length_c   1.000
_cell.angle_alpha   90.00
_cell.angle_beta   90.00
_cell.angle_gamma   90.00
#
_symmetry.space_group_name_H-M   'P 1'
#
loop_
_entity.id
_entity.type
_entity.pdbx_description
1 polymer ?
#
loop_
_entity_poly.entity_id
_entity_poly.type
_entity_poly.pdbx_seq_one_letter_code
_entity_poly.pdbx_strand_id
1 'polypeptide(L)'
;MRVKYPGQCYPVHVRIGAKKKYDLIALKPGEEANDPNTCGTTVCMNSMGLAYVYYCPRTLPSSACDDDKALNTMVKFPECCWNCSKSKDCKEK
;
A
#
# COMPACT_ATOMS: atom_id res chain seq x y z
N MET A 1 3.92 -29.36 2.07
CA MET A 1 4.18 -28.01 1.53
C MET A 1 5.25 -27.34 2.39
N ARG A 2 6.42 -27.01 1.85
CA ARG A 2 7.43 -26.23 2.59
C ARG A 2 6.91 -24.80 2.70
N VAL A 3 6.72 -24.31 3.92
CA VAL A 3 6.37 -22.90 4.16
C VAL A 3 7.56 -22.07 3.69
N LYS A 4 7.41 -21.33 2.58
CA LYS A 4 8.50 -20.56 1.97
C LYS A 4 9.01 -19.43 2.89
N TYR A 5 8.20 -19.03 3.87
CA TYR A 5 8.49 -17.99 4.86
C TYR A 5 7.94 -18.38 6.25
N PRO A 6 8.63 -19.23 7.02
CA PRO A 6 8.19 -19.60 8.36
C PRO A 6 8.24 -18.39 9.29
N GLY A 7 7.15 -18.11 10.00
CA GLY A 7 7.11 -17.01 10.97
C GLY A 7 6.83 -15.62 10.39
N GLN A 8 6.47 -15.52 9.11
CA GLN A 8 6.28 -14.24 8.39
C GLN A 8 4.97 -14.24 7.61
N CYS A 9 4.46 -13.03 7.33
CA CYS A 9 3.34 -12.85 6.41
C CYS A 9 3.83 -12.79 4.95
N TYR A 10 3.03 -13.34 4.02
CA TYR A 10 3.34 -13.46 2.59
C TYR A 10 3.77 -12.11 1.96
N PRO A 11 4.54 -12.15 0.86
CA PRO A 11 5.22 -10.96 0.38
C PRO A 11 4.26 -9.95 -0.23
N VAL A 12 4.40 -8.71 0.20
CA VAL A 12 3.71 -7.53 -0.33
C VAL A 12 4.59 -6.84 -1.36
N HIS A 13 3.96 -6.30 -2.40
CA HIS A 13 4.67 -5.51 -3.40
C HIS A 13 4.88 -4.11 -2.84
N VAL A 14 6.13 -3.71 -2.67
CA VAL A 14 6.48 -2.35 -2.26
C VAL A 14 7.42 -1.70 -3.26
N ARG A 15 7.39 -0.37 -3.34
CA ARG A 15 8.37 0.39 -4.12
C ARG A 15 9.58 0.71 -3.25
N ILE A 16 10.72 0.10 -3.57
CA ILE A 16 11.98 0.36 -2.86
C ILE A 16 12.87 1.31 -3.66
N GLY A 17 13.38 2.33 -2.98
CA GLY A 17 14.38 3.27 -3.48
C GLY A 17 13.87 4.32 -4.47
N ALA A 18 14.75 5.28 -4.81
CA ALA A 18 14.43 6.40 -5.71
C ALA A 18 13.98 5.98 -7.12
N LYS A 19 14.31 4.75 -7.54
CA LYS A 19 13.97 4.19 -8.86
C LYS A 19 12.63 3.43 -8.90
N LYS A 20 11.82 3.43 -7.83
CA LYS A 20 10.48 2.81 -7.77
C LYS A 20 10.44 1.36 -8.28
N LYS A 21 11.45 0.55 -7.93
CA LYS A 21 11.42 -0.89 -8.28
C LYS A 21 10.46 -1.62 -7.36
N TYR A 22 9.59 -2.46 -7.93
CA TYR A 22 8.75 -3.36 -7.15
C TYR A 22 9.62 -4.47 -6.58
N ASP A 23 9.54 -4.63 -5.27
CA ASP A 23 10.15 -5.76 -4.57
C ASP A 23 9.10 -6.47 -3.72
N LEU A 24 9.35 -7.75 -3.48
CA LEU A 24 8.49 -8.64 -2.71
C LEU A 24 9.08 -8.76 -1.30
N ILE A 25 8.52 -8.03 -0.34
CA ILE A 25 8.98 -8.08 1.06
C ILE A 25 8.05 -8.97 1.87
N ALA A 26 8.61 -10.00 2.52
CA ALA A 26 7.91 -10.76 3.55
C ALA A 26 7.97 -9.99 4.88
N LEU A 27 6.80 -9.76 5.48
CA LEU A 27 6.66 -8.97 6.72
C LEU A 27 6.82 -9.86 7.95
N LYS A 28 7.53 -9.37 8.96
CA LYS A 28 7.53 -9.95 10.30
C LYS A 28 6.30 -9.50 11.09
N PRO A 29 5.89 -10.24 12.14
CA PRO A 29 4.81 -9.80 13.03
C PRO A 29 5.07 -8.39 13.58
N GLY A 30 4.07 -7.52 13.47
CA GLY A 30 4.16 -6.11 13.84
C GLY A 30 4.69 -5.18 12.74
N GLU A 31 5.23 -5.72 11.65
CA GLU A 31 5.64 -4.90 10.50
C GLU A 31 4.44 -4.58 9.60
N GLU A 32 4.53 -3.40 8.99
CA GLU A 32 3.56 -2.90 8.03
C GLU A 32 4.23 -2.44 6.74
N ALA A 33 3.48 -2.49 5.65
CA ALA A 33 3.91 -2.00 4.35
C ALA A 33 2.76 -1.32 3.62
N ASN A 34 3.03 -0.10 3.17
CA ASN A 34 2.09 0.67 2.36
C ASN A 34 2.07 0.14 0.92
N ASP A 35 0.87 0.08 0.34
CA ASP A 35 0.70 -0.26 -1.06
C ASP A 35 1.15 0.92 -1.93
N PRO A 36 2.04 0.72 -2.92
CA PRO A 36 2.56 1.81 -3.74
C PRO A 36 1.58 2.34 -4.80
N ASN A 37 0.51 1.58 -5.08
CA ASN A 37 -0.45 1.84 -6.15
C ASN A 37 -1.84 2.21 -5.62
N THR A 38 -2.13 1.89 -4.36
CA THR A 38 -3.39 2.19 -3.70
C THR A 38 -3.11 2.84 -2.35
N CYS A 39 -3.96 3.76 -1.89
CA CYS A 39 -3.88 4.20 -0.50
C CYS A 39 -4.39 3.08 0.42
N GLY A 40 -3.45 2.28 0.92
CA GLY A 40 -3.71 1.17 1.81
C GLY A 40 -2.42 0.66 2.44
N THR A 41 -2.56 -0.12 3.50
CA THR A 41 -1.42 -0.74 4.19
C THR A 41 -1.73 -2.18 4.55
N THR A 42 -0.72 -3.03 4.48
CA THR A 42 -0.77 -4.40 4.96
C THR A 42 0.01 -4.49 6.26
N VAL A 43 -0.61 -5.03 7.31
CA VAL A 43 0.01 -5.25 8.62
C VAL A 43 0.09 -6.75 8.89
N CYS A 44 1.26 -7.23 9.26
CA CYS A 44 1.44 -8.62 9.68
C CYS A 44 1.12 -8.78 11.16
N MET A 45 0.13 -9.60 11.49
CA MET A 45 -0.38 -9.72 12.85
C MET A 45 0.36 -10.77 13.67
N ASN A 46 0.75 -11.89 13.06
CA ASN A 46 1.42 -12.98 13.78
C ASN A 46 2.30 -13.86 12.88
N SER A 47 3.07 -14.73 13.53
CA SER A 47 4.00 -15.67 12.89
C SER A 47 3.31 -16.84 12.17
N MET A 48 1.98 -16.93 12.23
CA MET A 48 1.18 -17.90 11.47
C MET A 48 0.83 -17.39 10.07
N GLY A 49 1.25 -16.17 9.72
CA GLY A 49 0.98 -15.55 8.44
C GLY A 49 -0.37 -14.83 8.36
N LEU A 50 -1.02 -14.56 9.51
CA LEU A 50 -2.21 -13.72 9.55
C LEU A 50 -1.80 -12.27 9.27
N ALA A 51 -2.36 -11.69 8.21
CA ALA A 51 -2.17 -10.28 7.87
C ALA A 51 -3.53 -9.60 7.68
N TYR A 52 -3.59 -8.32 8.03
CA TYR A 52 -4.72 -7.46 7.72
C TYR A 52 -4.34 -6.43 6.67
N VAL A 53 -5.27 -6.17 5.76
CA VAL A 53 -5.10 -5.16 4.71
C VAL A 53 -6.15 -4.09 4.94
N TYR A 54 -5.67 -2.86 5.12
CA TYR A 54 -6.52 -1.69 5.33
C TYR A 54 -6.53 -0.84 4.08
N TYR A 55 -7.72 -0.39 3.70
CA TYR A 55 -7.95 0.54 2.61
C TYR A 55 -8.84 1.68 3.08
N CYS A 56 -8.81 2.80 2.35
CA CYS A 56 -9.72 3.89 2.63
C CYS A 56 -11.18 3.47 2.37
N PRO A 57 -12.11 3.74 3.30
CA PRO A 57 -13.52 3.51 3.07
C PRO A 57 -14.07 4.50 2.04
N ARG A 58 -14.76 3.99 1.02
CA ARG A 58 -15.41 4.82 -0.03
C ARG A 58 -16.52 5.76 0.49
N THR A 59 -17.08 5.46 1.66
CA THR A 59 -18.28 6.11 2.20
C THR A 59 -17.98 7.35 3.03
N LEU A 60 -16.77 7.46 3.56
CA LEU A 60 -16.27 8.76 3.97
C LEU A 60 -15.99 9.55 2.69
N PRO A 61 -16.01 10.89 2.68
CA PRO A 61 -15.42 11.64 1.60
C PRO A 61 -13.92 11.34 1.63
N SER A 62 -13.53 10.16 1.13
CA SER A 62 -12.17 9.66 0.98
C SER A 62 -11.59 10.48 -0.15
N SER A 63 -11.40 11.75 0.18
CA SER A 63 -11.32 12.91 -0.68
C SER A 63 -12.34 12.92 -1.82
N ALA A 64 -13.24 13.90 -1.82
CA ALA A 64 -13.93 14.35 -3.03
C ALA A 64 -12.91 14.96 -4.01
N CYS A 65 -11.89 14.17 -4.38
CA CYS A 65 -10.99 14.50 -5.45
C CYS A 65 -11.88 14.63 -6.68
N ASP A 66 -11.84 15.79 -7.33
CA ASP A 66 -12.52 16.00 -8.61
C ASP A 66 -12.25 14.78 -9.48
N ASP A 67 -13.30 14.23 -10.09
CA ASP A 67 -13.25 13.09 -10.99
C ASP A 67 -11.94 13.15 -11.80
N ASP A 68 -11.12 12.11 -11.67
CA ASP A 68 -9.79 11.90 -12.27
C ASP A 68 -8.54 12.17 -11.39
N LYS A 69 -8.67 12.72 -10.18
CA LYS A 69 -7.51 12.91 -9.27
C LYS A 69 -7.34 11.72 -8.31
N ALA A 70 -6.31 10.90 -8.55
CA ALA A 70 -5.97 9.74 -7.72
C ALA A 70 -5.51 10.14 -6.30
N LEU A 71 -5.81 9.30 -5.30
CA LEU A 71 -5.27 9.45 -3.94
C LEU A 71 -3.73 9.48 -3.94
N ASN A 72 -3.15 10.23 -3.02
CA ASN A 72 -1.71 10.36 -2.90
C ASN A 72 -1.08 9.14 -2.21
N THR A 73 -0.74 8.11 -2.99
CA THR A 73 -0.13 6.86 -2.50
C THR A 73 1.31 7.02 -1.99
N MET A 74 1.90 8.22 -2.10
CA MET A 74 3.23 8.51 -1.54
C MET A 74 3.17 8.84 -0.04
N VAL A 75 1.99 9.18 0.47
CA VAL A 75 1.75 9.41 1.89
C VAL A 75 1.31 8.10 2.54
N LYS A 76 1.67 7.90 3.81
CA LYS A 76 1.30 6.67 4.54
C LYS A 76 -0.20 6.61 4.81
N PHE A 77 -0.74 5.40 4.92
CA PHE A 77 -2.07 5.20 5.48
C PHE A 77 -2.10 5.61 6.97
N PRO A 78 -3.18 6.21 7.51
CA PRO A 78 -4.45 6.58 6.85
C PRO A 78 -4.42 7.98 6.19
N GLU A 79 -3.33 8.73 6.30
CA GLU A 79 -3.26 10.12 5.81
C GLU A 79 -3.48 10.24 4.30
N CYS A 80 -3.07 9.23 3.51
CA CYS A 80 -3.33 9.21 2.07
C CYS A 80 -4.83 9.14 1.71
N CYS A 81 -5.73 8.83 2.65
CA CYS A 81 -7.18 8.75 2.40
C CYS A 81 -7.84 10.11 2.19
N TRP A 82 -7.17 11.19 2.58
CA TRP A 82 -7.68 12.55 2.54
C TRP A 82 -6.82 13.47 1.66
N ASN A 83 -5.76 12.93 1.06
CA ASN A 83 -4.79 13.70 0.29
C ASN A 83 -4.89 13.35 -1.20
N CYS A 84 -5.40 14.29 -2.00
CA CYS A 84 -5.45 14.13 -3.45
C CYS A 84 -4.09 14.41 -4.10
N SER A 85 -3.69 13.57 -5.04
CA SER A 85 -2.58 13.87 -5.94
C SER A 85 -3.11 14.34 -7.30
N LYS A 86 -2.35 15.22 -7.96
CA LYS A 86 -2.60 15.54 -9.37
C LYS A 86 -2.04 14.40 -10.22
N SER A 87 -2.92 13.63 -10.85
CA SER A 87 -2.55 12.71 -11.92
C SER A 87 -1.97 13.53 -13.07
N LYS A 88 -0.76 13.17 -13.54
CA LYS A 88 -0.25 13.64 -14.82
C LYS A 88 -0.42 12.52 -15.82
N ASP A 89 -1.01 12.81 -16.97
CA ASP A 89 -1.05 11.87 -18.08
C ASP A 89 0.38 11.63 -18.58
N CYS A 90 0.83 10.38 -18.57
CA CYS A 90 2.17 10.00 -19.04
C CYS A 90 2.32 10.09 -20.58
N LYS A 91 1.38 10.73 -21.28
CA LYS A 91 1.34 10.84 -22.75
C LYS A 91 2.08 12.04 -23.34
N GLU A 92 2.55 12.98 -22.53
CA GLU A 92 3.38 14.08 -23.04
C GLU A 92 4.85 13.64 -23.08
N LYS A 93 5.26 13.14 -24.26
CA LYS A 93 6.65 13.03 -24.69
C LYS A 93 7.08 14.31 -25.38
#